data_AF-A0A7R9H4X5-F1
#
_entry.id   AF-A0A7R9H4X5-F1
#
_cell.length_a   1.000
_cell.length_b   1.000
_cell.length_c   1.000
_cell.angle_alpha   90.00
_cell.angle_beta   90.00
_cell.angle_gamma   90.00
#
_symmetry.space_group_name_H-M   'P 1'
#
loop_
_entity.id
_entity.type
_entity.pdbx_description
1 polymer ?
#
loop_
_entity_poly.entity_id
_entity_poly.type
_entity_poly.pdbx_seq_one_letter_code
_entity_poly.pdbx_strand_id
1 'polypeptide(L)'
;MAPVIGKSHCPIEGEGYDIIQGREHFLSCKATKLPLLKQIKNSAESHIVLDCSTDRIYDVLKQAQQIGMMSDYHSYLITSLDLHSVDLEEFKYGGTNITAFRLVDPEKPELQKVVREWVYGELRYGRKLDLGSAKTETALMYDAVHLFAKALHDLDSSQRIDIKPLSCDAVDTWPHGYSLINYMKIVEMQGLTGVIKFDNQGFRSNFMLDIVELSKDGLKKIGTWNSTEGVNFTRTYGEAYTQIVESLQNKTFVVTTILSSPYCMLKDSSEKLTGNAQFEGYGIDLIHEISRILGFNYTFKLVPDGRYGSLNRETKEWDGMMKELLDQKADVAIADLTITYDREQAVDFTMPFMNLGE
;
A
#
# COMPACT_ATOMS: atom_id res chain seq x y z
N MET A 1 23.17 -3.54 -19.62
CA MET A 1 22.38 -3.82 -20.84
C MET A 1 20.92 -3.60 -20.47
N ALA A 2 20.17 -2.82 -21.25
CA ALA A 2 18.75 -2.49 -21.02
C ALA A 2 17.81 -3.71 -21.22
N PRO A 3 16.56 -3.69 -20.69
CA PRO A 3 15.91 -4.87 -20.13
C PRO A 3 15.06 -5.67 -21.13
N VAL A 4 14.99 -6.98 -20.89
CA VAL A 4 14.03 -7.90 -21.51
C VAL A 4 13.07 -8.36 -20.43
N ILE A 5 11.79 -8.04 -20.59
CA ILE A 5 10.69 -8.41 -19.69
C ILE A 5 10.23 -9.82 -20.06
N GLY A 6 10.44 -10.79 -19.16
CA GLY A 6 9.89 -12.14 -19.30
C GLY A 6 8.43 -12.17 -18.85
N LYS A 7 7.50 -12.32 -19.81
CA LYS A 7 6.09 -12.66 -19.53
C LYS A 7 5.97 -14.18 -19.42
N SER A 8 5.48 -14.69 -18.29
CA SER A 8 4.91 -16.03 -18.22
C SER A 8 3.52 -16.04 -18.87
N HIS A 9 3.32 -16.98 -19.78
CA HIS A 9 2.10 -17.17 -20.55
C HIS A 9 1.23 -18.22 -19.84
N CYS A 10 -0.03 -17.90 -19.54
CA CYS A 10 -1.09 -18.88 -19.27
C CYS A 10 -2.35 -18.47 -20.06
N PRO A 11 -3.15 -19.44 -20.53
CA PRO A 11 -4.14 -19.23 -21.58
C PRO A 11 -5.36 -18.47 -21.06
N ILE A 12 -5.77 -17.46 -21.80
CA ILE A 12 -6.84 -16.52 -21.44
C ILE A 12 -8.09 -16.87 -22.26
N GLU A 13 -9.12 -17.38 -21.61
CA GLU A 13 -10.50 -17.25 -22.06
C GLU A 13 -11.39 -16.88 -20.86
N GLY A 14 -12.11 -15.75 -20.97
CA GLY A 14 -13.24 -15.40 -20.09
C GLY A 14 -13.01 -14.22 -19.15
N GLU A 15 -13.66 -13.10 -19.48
CA GLU A 15 -13.73 -11.78 -18.83
C GLU A 15 -13.46 -11.68 -17.30
N GLY A 16 -12.39 -10.95 -16.98
CA GLY A 16 -11.97 -10.50 -15.66
C GLY A 16 -10.47 -10.19 -15.72
N TYR A 17 -10.07 -8.92 -15.75
CA TYR A 17 -8.67 -8.55 -15.90
C TYR A 17 -7.92 -8.78 -14.57
N ASP A 18 -7.36 -9.97 -14.41
CA ASP A 18 -6.27 -10.25 -13.47
C ASP A 18 -4.95 -9.94 -14.18
N ILE A 19 -4.24 -8.91 -13.75
CA ILE A 19 -2.91 -8.59 -14.26
C ILE A 19 -1.90 -8.90 -13.14
N ILE A 20 -1.06 -9.91 -13.38
CA ILE A 20 0.12 -10.17 -12.55
C ILE A 20 1.28 -9.35 -13.12
N GLN A 21 1.73 -8.33 -12.38
CA GLN A 21 3.02 -7.67 -12.61
C GLN A 21 3.89 -7.91 -11.37
N GLY A 22 4.84 -8.83 -11.43
CA GLY A 22 5.71 -9.16 -10.28
C GLY A 22 5.02 -10.02 -9.21
N ARG A 23 5.56 -10.03 -7.97
CA ARG A 23 4.98 -10.66 -6.75
C ARG A 23 3.75 -9.89 -6.20
N GLU A 24 3.04 -9.18 -7.07
CA GLU A 24 1.92 -8.33 -6.69
C GLU A 24 0.65 -8.89 -7.34
N HIS A 25 -0.38 -9.09 -6.53
CA HIS A 25 -1.70 -9.52 -7.00
C HIS A 25 -2.69 -8.38 -6.99
N PHE A 26 -3.26 -8.11 -8.18
CA PHE A 26 -4.28 -7.09 -8.38
C PHE A 26 -5.68 -7.69 -8.21
N LEU A 27 -6.40 -7.28 -7.17
CA LEU A 27 -7.75 -7.74 -6.88
C LEU A 27 -8.79 -6.73 -7.35
N SER A 28 -9.45 -7.01 -8.48
CA SER A 28 -10.62 -6.23 -8.93
C SER A 28 -11.91 -6.79 -8.31
N CYS A 29 -12.51 -6.07 -7.36
CA CYS A 29 -13.70 -6.57 -6.65
C CYS A 29 -15.02 -6.27 -7.39
N LYS A 30 -15.20 -6.81 -8.60
CA LYS A 30 -16.55 -6.87 -9.22
C LYS A 30 -17.42 -7.95 -8.59
N ALA A 31 -16.83 -9.04 -8.09
CA ALA A 31 -17.52 -10.06 -7.31
C ALA A 31 -16.54 -10.83 -6.42
N THR A 32 -16.18 -10.29 -5.24
CA THR A 32 -15.28 -11.01 -4.33
C THR A 32 -15.99 -12.25 -3.80
N LYS A 33 -15.51 -13.43 -4.22
CA LYS A 33 -15.92 -14.72 -3.68
C LYS A 33 -14.73 -15.22 -2.85
N LEU A 34 -14.99 -15.65 -1.62
CA LEU A 34 -14.07 -16.35 -0.71
C LEU A 34 -13.08 -17.35 -1.37
N PRO A 35 -13.43 -18.07 -2.48
CA PRO A 35 -12.50 -18.93 -3.19
C PRO A 35 -11.27 -18.21 -3.77
N LEU A 36 -11.40 -16.96 -4.23
CA LEU A 36 -10.26 -16.22 -4.80
C LEU A 36 -9.22 -15.91 -3.72
N LEU A 37 -9.67 -15.42 -2.57
CA LEU A 37 -8.77 -15.17 -1.44
C LEU A 37 -8.09 -16.47 -0.96
N LYS A 38 -8.79 -17.61 -1.01
CA LYS A 38 -8.17 -18.91 -0.72
C LYS A 38 -7.09 -19.30 -1.74
N GLN A 39 -7.27 -18.96 -3.02
CA GLN A 39 -6.25 -19.19 -4.04
C GLN A 39 -5.01 -18.32 -3.77
N ILE A 40 -5.19 -17.05 -3.44
CA ILE A 40 -4.09 -16.13 -3.11
C ILE A 40 -3.35 -16.58 -1.84
N LYS A 41 -4.08 -17.04 -0.83
CA LYS A 41 -3.46 -17.63 0.35
C LYS A 41 -2.57 -18.83 -0.01
N ASN A 42 -3.03 -19.67 -0.93
CA ASN A 42 -2.29 -20.85 -1.37
C ASN A 42 -1.08 -20.50 -2.25
N SER A 43 -1.05 -19.33 -2.91
CA SER A 43 0.12 -18.85 -3.64
C SER A 43 1.17 -18.18 -2.75
N ALA A 44 0.91 -18.08 -1.43
CA ALA A 44 1.81 -17.48 -0.44
C ALA A 44 2.19 -16.03 -0.74
N GLU A 45 1.33 -15.29 -1.44
CA GLU A 45 1.55 -13.89 -1.77
C GLU A 45 1.25 -12.99 -0.56
N SER A 46 2.21 -12.12 -0.23
CA SER A 46 2.15 -11.20 0.90
C SER A 46 1.76 -9.77 0.52
N HIS A 47 1.94 -9.39 -0.75
CA HIS A 47 1.72 -8.03 -1.25
C HIS A 47 0.48 -7.98 -2.15
N ILE A 48 -0.55 -7.29 -1.68
CA ILE A 48 -1.88 -7.34 -2.29
C ILE A 48 -2.31 -5.92 -2.67
N VAL A 49 -2.64 -5.72 -3.94
CA VAL A 49 -3.22 -4.46 -4.43
C VAL A 49 -4.73 -4.64 -4.53
N LEU A 50 -5.48 -3.86 -3.76
CA LEU A 50 -6.93 -3.91 -3.70
C LEU A 50 -7.54 -2.75 -4.49
N ASP A 51 -8.17 -3.08 -5.62
CA ASP A 51 -8.88 -2.14 -6.46
C ASP A 51 -10.39 -2.42 -6.45
N CYS A 52 -11.10 -1.67 -5.62
CA CYS A 52 -12.53 -1.82 -5.48
C CYS A 52 -13.24 -0.55 -5.04
N SER A 53 -14.56 -0.55 -5.24
CA SER A 53 -15.43 0.47 -4.66
C SER A 53 -15.27 0.51 -3.15
N THR A 54 -15.21 1.71 -2.59
CA THR A 54 -15.00 1.99 -1.17
C THR A 54 -15.96 1.22 -0.27
N ASP A 55 -17.22 1.05 -0.71
CA ASP A 55 -18.26 0.37 0.07
C ASP A 55 -17.98 -1.13 0.24
N ARG A 56 -17.09 -1.72 -0.57
CA ARG A 56 -16.72 -3.15 -0.51
C ARG A 56 -15.44 -3.41 0.28
N ILE A 57 -14.62 -2.40 0.54
CA ILE A 57 -13.29 -2.56 1.16
C ILE A 57 -13.43 -3.25 2.51
N TYR A 58 -14.37 -2.79 3.35
CA TYR A 58 -14.60 -3.37 4.67
C TYR A 58 -14.93 -4.86 4.59
N ASP A 59 -15.85 -5.26 3.72
CA ASP A 59 -16.24 -6.67 3.54
C ASP A 59 -15.09 -7.55 3.06
N VAL A 60 -14.22 -7.01 2.20
CA VAL A 60 -13.05 -7.73 1.69
C VAL A 60 -12.01 -7.91 2.79
N LEU A 61 -11.68 -6.85 3.53
CA LEU A 61 -10.75 -6.92 4.66
C LEU A 61 -11.25 -7.87 5.75
N LYS A 62 -12.57 -7.86 6.01
CA LYS A 62 -13.20 -8.79 6.95
C LYS A 62 -13.09 -10.24 6.51
N GLN A 63 -13.31 -10.53 5.23
CA GLN A 63 -13.12 -11.88 4.68
C GLN A 63 -11.65 -12.31 4.73
N ALA A 64 -10.72 -11.40 4.41
CA ALA A 64 -9.28 -11.65 4.50
C ALA A 64 -8.86 -11.97 5.95
N GLN A 65 -9.43 -11.27 6.92
CA GLN A 65 -9.19 -11.53 8.34
C GLN A 65 -9.67 -12.93 8.75
N GLN A 66 -10.85 -13.36 8.30
CA GLN A 66 -11.41 -14.69 8.62
C GLN A 66 -10.56 -15.86 8.13
N ILE A 67 -9.80 -15.68 7.05
CA ILE A 67 -8.91 -16.69 6.48
C ILE A 67 -7.46 -16.52 6.91
N GLY A 68 -7.14 -15.53 7.77
CA GLY A 68 -5.80 -15.27 8.27
C GLY A 68 -4.85 -14.62 7.25
N MET A 69 -5.38 -13.88 6.28
CA MET A 69 -4.61 -13.05 5.35
C MET A 69 -4.44 -11.60 5.84
N MET A 70 -4.62 -11.39 7.14
CA MET A 70 -4.43 -10.11 7.83
C MET A 70 -3.52 -10.36 9.03
N SER A 71 -2.24 -10.59 8.74
CA SER A 71 -1.17 -10.78 9.73
C SER A 71 -0.02 -9.82 9.45
N ASP A 72 1.03 -9.87 10.30
CA ASP A 72 2.26 -9.09 10.15
C ASP A 72 3.01 -9.36 8.84
N TYR A 73 2.74 -10.47 8.15
CA TYR A 73 3.38 -10.81 6.86
C TYR A 73 2.64 -10.23 5.66
N HIS A 74 1.47 -9.61 5.83
CA HIS A 74 0.67 -9.12 4.72
C HIS A 74 0.75 -7.59 4.61
N SER A 75 0.81 -7.11 3.38
CA SER A 75 0.78 -5.69 3.02
C SER A 75 -0.31 -5.45 1.98
N TYR A 76 -1.20 -4.49 2.24
CA TYR A 76 -2.27 -4.09 1.34
C TYR A 76 -2.03 -2.68 0.83
N LEU A 77 -2.13 -2.51 -0.49
CA LEU A 77 -2.21 -1.22 -1.16
C LEU A 77 -3.62 -1.03 -1.69
N ILE A 78 -4.35 -0.06 -1.14
CA ILE A 78 -5.73 0.24 -1.52
C ILE A 78 -5.74 1.43 -2.49
N THR A 79 -6.30 1.23 -3.68
CA THR A 79 -6.33 2.26 -4.73
C THR A 79 -7.44 3.30 -4.53
N SER A 80 -8.46 3.00 -3.74
CA SER A 80 -9.56 3.92 -3.46
C SER A 80 -9.08 5.17 -2.72
N LEU A 81 -9.48 6.34 -3.24
CA LEU A 81 -9.16 7.66 -2.68
C LEU A 81 -9.96 8.01 -1.43
N ASP A 82 -10.95 7.17 -1.08
CA ASP A 82 -11.94 7.44 -0.02
C ASP A 82 -11.81 6.49 1.18
N LEU A 83 -10.63 5.91 1.40
CA LEU A 83 -10.40 5.00 2.52
C LEU A 83 -10.70 5.65 3.88
N HIS A 84 -10.54 6.96 4.01
CA HIS A 84 -10.88 7.74 5.22
C HIS A 84 -12.36 7.73 5.57
N SER A 85 -13.24 7.31 4.66
CA SER A 85 -14.67 7.16 4.91
C SER A 85 -15.07 5.78 5.44
N VAL A 86 -14.14 4.81 5.43
CA VAL A 86 -14.37 3.44 5.90
C VAL A 86 -13.97 3.31 7.37
N ASP A 87 -14.78 2.61 8.15
CA ASP A 87 -14.40 2.26 9.53
C ASP A 87 -13.36 1.13 9.52
N LEU A 88 -12.15 1.46 9.97
CA LEU A 88 -11.01 0.54 10.01
C LEU A 88 -10.62 0.11 11.43
N GLU A 89 -11.45 0.39 12.44
CA GLU A 89 -11.12 0.13 13.84
C GLU A 89 -10.75 -1.34 14.10
N GLU A 90 -11.47 -2.27 13.48
CA GLU A 90 -11.25 -3.73 13.60
C GLU A 90 -9.90 -4.19 13.02
N PHE A 91 -9.27 -3.39 12.16
CA PHE A 91 -8.08 -3.76 11.40
C PHE A 91 -6.79 -3.13 11.93
N LYS A 92 -6.88 -2.12 12.80
CA LYS A 92 -5.72 -1.39 13.37
C LYS A 92 -4.74 -2.27 14.15
N TYR A 93 -5.24 -3.34 14.75
CA TYR A 93 -4.47 -4.23 15.62
C TYR A 93 -4.04 -5.54 14.94
N GLY A 94 -4.33 -5.70 13.65
CA GLY A 94 -4.01 -6.93 12.90
C GLY A 94 -2.54 -7.09 12.54
N GLY A 95 -1.71 -6.05 12.70
CA GLY A 95 -0.28 -6.06 12.35
C GLY A 95 0.01 -5.93 10.85
N THR A 96 -1.03 -6.01 10.01
CA THR A 96 -0.96 -5.83 8.56
C THR A 96 -0.70 -4.38 8.19
N ASN A 97 0.24 -4.15 7.28
CA ASN A 97 0.49 -2.83 6.74
C ASN A 97 -0.57 -2.49 5.69
N ILE A 98 -1.33 -1.41 5.91
CA ILE A 98 -2.34 -0.95 4.96
C ILE A 98 -1.97 0.46 4.53
N THR A 99 -1.70 0.60 3.23
CA THR A 99 -1.35 1.87 2.60
C THR A 99 -2.42 2.23 1.56
N ALA A 100 -2.68 3.52 1.40
CA ALA A 100 -3.65 4.01 0.42
C ALA A 100 -3.30 5.40 -0.06
N PHE A 101 -4.01 5.83 -1.09
CA PHE A 101 -3.94 7.19 -1.60
C PHE A 101 -5.14 7.99 -1.13
N ARG A 102 -4.96 9.30 -0.97
CA ARG A 102 -6.02 10.22 -0.59
C ARG A 102 -5.90 11.50 -1.40
N LEU A 103 -6.97 11.89 -2.10
CA LEU A 103 -6.99 13.15 -2.86
C LEU A 103 -7.49 14.33 -2.01
N VAL A 104 -8.35 14.06 -1.03
CA VAL A 104 -9.01 15.08 -0.21
C VAL A 104 -8.68 14.84 1.25
N ASP A 105 -8.12 15.86 1.91
CA ASP A 105 -7.82 15.78 3.34
C ASP A 105 -9.04 16.20 4.19
N PRO A 106 -9.67 15.28 4.95
CA PRO A 106 -10.81 15.60 5.83
C PRO A 106 -10.46 16.59 6.95
N GLU A 107 -9.18 16.74 7.30
CA GLU A 107 -8.72 17.64 8.35
C GLU A 107 -8.56 19.09 7.85
N LYS A 108 -8.65 19.30 6.53
CA LYS A 108 -8.43 20.61 5.92
C LYS A 108 -9.55 21.60 6.31
N PRO A 109 -9.22 22.77 6.89
CA PRO A 109 -10.21 23.72 7.39
C PRO A 109 -11.21 24.21 6.33
N GLU A 110 -10.75 24.40 5.09
CA GLU A 110 -11.59 24.85 3.97
C GLU A 110 -12.68 23.82 3.67
N LEU A 111 -12.33 22.53 3.67
CA LEU A 111 -13.28 21.45 3.46
C LEU A 111 -14.27 21.34 4.62
N GLN A 112 -13.79 21.40 5.86
CA GLN A 112 -14.66 21.38 7.03
C GLN A 112 -15.63 22.56 7.07
N LYS A 113 -15.23 23.72 6.54
CA LYS A 113 -16.13 24.86 6.39
C LYS A 113 -17.23 24.56 5.37
N VAL A 114 -16.88 24.09 4.17
CA VAL A 114 -17.85 23.76 3.11
C VAL A 114 -18.83 22.68 3.57
N VAL A 115 -18.34 21.61 4.20
CA VAL A 115 -19.18 20.53 4.73
C VAL A 115 -20.14 21.05 5.80
N ARG A 116 -19.68 21.90 6.73
CA ARG A 116 -20.55 22.50 7.74
C ARG A 116 -21.62 23.38 7.12
N GLU A 117 -21.27 24.24 6.18
CA GLU A 117 -22.21 25.12 5.48
C GLU A 117 -23.27 24.31 4.71
N TRP A 118 -22.88 23.23 4.06
CA TRP A 118 -23.80 22.29 3.42
C TRP A 118 -24.78 21.70 4.43
N VAL A 119 -24.28 21.09 5.50
CA VAL A 119 -25.12 20.45 6.54
C VAL A 119 -26.12 21.45 7.13
N TYR A 120 -25.67 22.67 7.44
CA TYR A 120 -26.57 23.73 7.91
C TYR A 120 -27.60 24.17 6.87
N GLY A 121 -27.24 24.19 5.59
CA GLY A 121 -28.16 24.47 4.49
C GLY A 121 -29.29 23.45 4.39
N GLU A 122 -28.97 22.16 4.42
CA GLU A 122 -29.95 21.06 4.34
C GLU A 122 -30.88 21.03 5.57
N LEU A 123 -30.35 21.35 6.75
CA LEU A 123 -31.15 21.49 7.97
C LEU A 123 -32.26 22.54 7.83
N ARG A 124 -32.03 23.63 7.08
CA ARG A 124 -33.07 24.64 6.80
C ARG A 124 -34.20 24.09 5.93
N TYR A 125 -33.92 23.09 5.11
CA TYR A 125 -34.91 22.38 4.30
C TYR A 125 -35.51 21.16 5.01
N GLY A 126 -35.23 20.98 6.31
CA GLY A 126 -35.72 19.86 7.11
C GLY A 126 -35.06 18.51 6.79
N ARG A 127 -33.94 18.51 6.07
CA ARG A 127 -33.17 17.31 5.73
C ARG A 127 -32.00 17.17 6.69
N LYS A 128 -31.86 16.00 7.30
CA LYS A 128 -30.69 15.67 8.11
C LYS A 128 -29.68 14.95 7.22
N LEU A 129 -28.55 15.61 6.96
CA LEU A 129 -27.45 15.04 6.21
C LEU A 129 -26.36 14.63 7.19
N ASP A 130 -26.02 13.34 7.23
CA ASP A 130 -24.86 12.85 7.95
C ASP A 130 -23.75 12.59 6.94
N LEU A 131 -22.89 13.60 6.76
CA LEU A 131 -21.83 13.56 5.76
C LEU A 131 -20.59 12.79 6.23
N GLY A 132 -20.54 12.31 7.48
CA GLY A 132 -19.36 11.67 8.05
C GLY A 132 -18.07 12.39 7.61
N SER A 133 -17.27 11.71 6.82
CA SER A 133 -16.21 12.34 6.03
C SER A 133 -16.62 12.53 4.56
N ALA A 134 -16.36 13.71 4.00
CA ALA A 134 -16.64 14.01 2.60
C ALA A 134 -15.91 13.04 1.65
N LYS A 135 -16.65 12.47 0.70
CA LYS A 135 -16.11 11.63 -0.38
C LYS A 135 -15.43 12.50 -1.45
N THR A 136 -14.48 11.91 -2.15
CA THR A 136 -13.73 12.54 -3.24
C THR A 136 -14.65 12.97 -4.38
N GLU A 137 -15.65 12.16 -4.72
CA GLU A 137 -16.66 12.50 -5.73
C GLU A 137 -17.40 13.80 -5.41
N THR A 138 -17.75 14.02 -4.14
CA THR A 138 -18.44 15.24 -3.68
C THR A 138 -17.54 16.47 -3.82
N ALA A 139 -16.26 16.34 -3.44
CA ALA A 139 -15.29 17.42 -3.59
C ALA A 139 -15.03 17.75 -5.07
N LEU A 140 -14.93 16.74 -5.94
CA LEU A 140 -14.77 16.92 -7.37
C LEU A 140 -15.99 17.61 -8.00
N MET A 141 -17.21 17.28 -7.56
CA MET A 141 -18.42 17.95 -8.04
C MET A 141 -18.44 19.43 -7.62
N TYR A 142 -18.08 19.73 -6.37
CA TYR A 142 -17.95 21.10 -5.89
C TYR A 142 -16.95 21.89 -6.74
N ASP A 143 -15.76 21.32 -6.95
CA ASP A 143 -14.69 21.92 -7.74
C ASP A 143 -15.10 22.11 -9.22
N ALA A 144 -15.83 21.17 -9.81
CA ALA A 144 -16.30 21.24 -11.19
C ALA A 144 -17.26 22.41 -11.41
N VAL A 145 -18.20 22.64 -10.49
CA VAL A 145 -19.14 23.78 -10.57
C VAL A 145 -18.41 25.10 -10.43
N HIS A 146 -17.43 25.20 -9.52
CA HIS A 146 -16.65 26.41 -9.34
C HIS A 146 -15.75 26.71 -10.55
N LEU A 147 -15.12 25.68 -11.12
CA LEU A 147 -14.35 25.81 -12.36
C LEU A 147 -15.22 26.32 -13.50
N PHE A 148 -16.40 25.73 -13.69
CA PHE A 148 -17.34 26.16 -14.72
C PHE A 148 -17.79 27.61 -14.53
N ALA A 149 -18.16 27.99 -13.31
CA ALA A 149 -18.57 29.36 -12.97
C ALA A 149 -17.43 30.36 -13.22
N LYS A 150 -16.19 30.00 -12.85
CA LYS A 150 -15.00 30.84 -13.08
C LYS A 150 -14.73 31.02 -14.57
N ALA A 151 -14.73 29.93 -15.34
CA ALA A 151 -14.50 29.98 -16.78
C ALA A 151 -15.59 30.77 -17.51
N LEU A 152 -16.85 30.64 -17.10
CA LEU A 152 -17.97 31.40 -17.66
C LEU A 152 -17.84 32.89 -17.34
N HIS A 153 -17.46 33.25 -16.11
CA HIS A 153 -17.21 34.64 -15.72
C HIS A 153 -16.07 35.27 -16.53
N ASP A 154 -14.97 34.53 -16.72
CA ASP A 154 -13.81 35.02 -17.49
C ASP A 154 -14.17 35.19 -18.98
N LEU A 155 -15.00 34.29 -19.53
CA LEU A 155 -15.54 34.44 -20.88
C LEU A 155 -16.45 35.67 -21.00
N ASP A 156 -17.39 35.87 -20.07
CA ASP A 156 -18.34 36.99 -20.07
C ASP A 156 -17.63 38.35 -19.95
N SER A 157 -16.53 38.39 -19.19
CA SER A 157 -15.69 39.59 -19.09
C SER A 157 -15.00 39.95 -20.42
N SER A 158 -14.78 38.96 -21.29
CA SER A 158 -14.06 39.11 -22.56
C SER A 158 -14.98 39.26 -23.77
N GLN A 159 -16.15 38.62 -23.75
CA GLN A 159 -17.11 38.56 -24.84
C GLN A 159 -18.53 38.59 -24.29
N ARG A 160 -19.41 39.40 -24.89
CA ARG A 160 -20.84 39.34 -24.54
C ARG A 160 -21.41 37.99 -24.94
N ILE A 161 -21.89 37.24 -23.96
CA ILE A 161 -22.45 35.91 -24.16
C ILE A 161 -23.93 36.03 -24.56
N ASP A 162 -24.30 35.42 -25.68
CA ASP A 162 -25.70 35.25 -26.08
C ASP A 162 -26.12 33.79 -25.90
N ILE A 163 -27.26 33.57 -25.23
CA ILE A 163 -27.79 32.23 -24.89
C ILE A 163 -28.97 31.94 -25.81
N LYS A 164 -28.83 30.90 -26.64
CA LYS A 164 -29.88 30.45 -27.55
C LYS A 164 -30.27 29.01 -27.29
N PRO A 165 -31.56 28.66 -27.29
CA PRO A 165 -31.98 27.27 -27.20
C PRO A 165 -31.55 26.54 -28.48
N LEU A 166 -31.03 25.33 -28.31
CA LEU A 166 -30.62 24.44 -29.40
C LEU A 166 -31.48 23.19 -29.39
N SER A 167 -31.63 22.57 -30.57
CA SER A 167 -32.26 21.26 -30.72
C SER A 167 -31.19 20.20 -30.99
N CYS A 168 -31.34 19.00 -30.41
CA CYS A 168 -30.44 17.88 -30.66
C CYS A 168 -30.51 17.35 -32.09
N ASP A 169 -31.61 17.61 -32.81
CA ASP A 169 -31.81 17.20 -34.21
C ASP A 169 -31.21 18.22 -35.20
N ALA A 170 -30.86 19.42 -34.72
CA ALA A 170 -30.27 20.48 -35.52
C ALA A 170 -28.73 20.38 -35.52
N VAL A 171 -28.11 20.83 -36.61
CA VAL A 171 -26.64 20.90 -36.75
C VAL A 171 -26.06 22.16 -36.11
N ASP A 172 -26.93 23.09 -35.68
CA ASP A 172 -26.53 24.36 -35.10
C ASP A 172 -25.80 24.14 -33.77
N THR A 173 -24.69 24.86 -33.59
CA THR A 173 -23.86 24.80 -32.38
C THR A 173 -23.88 26.15 -31.68
N TRP A 174 -23.60 26.12 -30.37
CA TRP A 174 -23.43 27.36 -29.62
C TRP A 174 -22.08 28.01 -29.97
N PRO A 175 -22.06 29.24 -30.53
CA PRO A 175 -20.82 29.84 -31.04
C PRO A 175 -19.71 29.99 -29.98
N HIS A 176 -20.09 30.21 -28.73
CA HIS A 176 -19.13 30.37 -27.63
C HIS A 176 -18.70 29.06 -26.97
N GLY A 177 -19.22 27.90 -27.42
CA GLY A 177 -18.92 26.60 -26.80
C GLY A 177 -17.43 26.25 -26.80
N TYR A 178 -16.75 26.45 -27.94
CA TYR A 178 -15.29 26.21 -28.03
C TYR A 178 -14.49 27.18 -27.16
N SER A 179 -14.89 28.46 -27.13
CA SER A 179 -14.27 29.46 -26.28
C SER A 179 -14.38 29.05 -24.82
N LEU A 180 -15.57 28.66 -24.35
CA LEU A 180 -15.80 28.24 -22.97
C LEU A 180 -14.93 27.04 -22.58
N ILE A 181 -14.84 26.02 -23.44
CA ILE A 181 -13.97 24.86 -23.21
C ILE A 181 -12.50 25.30 -23.11
N ASN A 182 -12.05 26.21 -23.98
CA ASN A 182 -10.68 26.74 -23.93
C ASN A 182 -10.41 27.51 -22.64
N TYR A 183 -11.36 28.34 -22.17
CA TYR A 183 -11.24 29.00 -20.86
C TYR A 183 -11.18 27.95 -19.73
N MET A 184 -12.05 26.93 -19.73
CA MET A 184 -12.00 25.86 -18.73
C MET A 184 -10.65 25.12 -18.70
N LYS A 185 -10.00 24.94 -19.85
CA LYS A 185 -8.68 24.30 -19.93
C LYS A 185 -7.53 25.18 -19.43
N ILE A 186 -7.63 26.50 -19.62
CA ILE A 186 -6.57 27.46 -19.29
C ILE A 186 -6.69 27.97 -17.85
N VAL A 187 -7.89 27.99 -17.28
CA VAL A 187 -8.13 28.44 -15.91
C VAL A 187 -7.34 27.56 -14.92
N GLU A 188 -6.49 28.21 -14.15
CA GLU A 188 -5.82 27.63 -12.98
C GLU A 188 -6.51 28.17 -11.73
N MET A 189 -6.99 27.26 -10.87
CA MET A 189 -7.68 27.65 -9.64
C MET A 189 -7.38 26.70 -8.48
N GLN A 190 -7.54 27.19 -7.26
CA GLN A 190 -7.44 26.39 -6.05
C GLN A 190 -8.83 25.90 -5.65
N GLY A 191 -9.03 24.59 -5.67
CA GLY A 191 -10.25 23.92 -5.19
C GLY A 191 -10.05 23.16 -3.87
N LEU A 192 -11.07 22.40 -3.50
CA LEU A 192 -11.04 21.47 -2.36
C LEU A 192 -10.02 20.35 -2.60
N THR A 193 -9.91 19.88 -3.84
CA THR A 193 -8.97 18.82 -4.25
C THR A 193 -7.55 19.33 -4.57
N GLY A 194 -7.21 20.56 -4.17
CA GLY A 194 -5.90 21.15 -4.46
C GLY A 194 -5.91 22.07 -5.68
N VAL A 195 -4.75 22.22 -6.32
CA VAL A 195 -4.62 22.99 -7.57
C VAL A 195 -5.34 22.25 -8.69
N ILE A 196 -6.17 22.97 -9.43
CA ILE A 196 -6.90 22.48 -10.59
C ILE A 196 -6.29 23.12 -11.82
N LYS A 197 -5.72 22.28 -12.66
CA LYS A 197 -5.08 22.64 -13.93
C LYS A 197 -5.31 21.53 -14.92
N PHE A 198 -5.50 21.87 -16.19
CA PHE A 198 -5.69 20.91 -17.26
C PHE A 198 -4.57 20.98 -18.29
N ASP A 199 -4.34 19.88 -18.98
CA ASP A 199 -3.52 19.85 -20.18
C ASP A 199 -4.31 20.28 -21.43
N ASN A 200 -3.66 20.27 -22.58
CA ASN A 200 -4.27 20.66 -23.86
C ASN A 200 -5.43 19.72 -24.26
N GLN A 201 -5.43 18.48 -23.78
CA GLN A 201 -6.48 17.50 -24.06
C GLN A 201 -7.69 17.67 -23.12
N GLY A 202 -7.49 18.30 -21.97
CA GLY A 202 -8.51 18.49 -20.93
C GLY A 202 -8.38 17.50 -19.77
N PHE A 203 -7.25 16.79 -19.65
CA PHE A 203 -6.97 15.96 -18.48
C PHE A 203 -6.35 16.79 -17.38
N ARG A 204 -6.72 16.50 -16.13
CA ARG A 204 -6.14 17.19 -14.98
C ARG A 204 -4.66 16.88 -14.89
N SER A 205 -3.84 17.91 -14.82
CA SER A 205 -2.39 17.81 -14.71
C SER A 205 -1.92 18.41 -13.38
N ASN A 206 -0.73 17.98 -12.91
CA ASN A 206 -0.08 18.51 -11.71
C ASN A 206 -0.96 18.49 -10.44
N PHE A 207 -1.70 17.40 -10.24
CA PHE A 207 -2.42 17.15 -8.98
C PHE A 207 -1.51 16.46 -7.98
N MET A 208 -1.85 16.60 -6.70
CA MET A 208 -1.13 16.01 -5.58
C MET A 208 -2.01 14.96 -4.92
N LEU A 209 -1.44 13.79 -4.64
CA LEU A 209 -2.06 12.75 -3.82
C LEU A 209 -1.32 12.66 -2.49
N ASP A 210 -2.06 12.56 -1.40
CA ASP A 210 -1.50 12.16 -0.13
C ASP A 210 -1.32 10.65 -0.11
N ILE A 211 -0.19 10.19 0.41
CA ILE A 211 0.02 8.79 0.76
C ILE A 211 -0.31 8.65 2.24
N VAL A 212 -1.25 7.77 2.56
CA VAL A 212 -1.70 7.51 3.92
C VAL A 212 -1.45 6.07 4.32
N GLU A 213 -1.10 5.84 5.58
CA GLU A 213 -0.90 4.51 6.16
C GLU A 213 -1.76 4.35 7.41
N LEU A 214 -2.33 3.15 7.58
CA LEU A 214 -3.07 2.80 8.78
C LEU A 214 -2.12 2.54 9.94
N SER A 215 -2.21 3.36 10.97
CA SER A 215 -1.52 3.18 12.24
C SER A 215 -2.50 2.84 13.37
N LYS A 216 -1.99 2.57 14.57
CA LYS A 216 -2.80 2.31 15.77
C LYS A 216 -3.73 3.48 16.12
N ASP A 217 -3.33 4.70 15.80
CA ASP A 217 -4.14 5.91 16.03
C ASP A 217 -5.11 6.20 14.85
N GLY A 218 -5.09 5.41 13.79
CA GLY A 218 -5.85 5.65 12.55
C GLY A 218 -4.97 5.97 11.34
N LEU A 219 -5.60 6.44 10.27
CA LEU A 219 -4.91 6.79 9.02
C LEU A 219 -4.07 8.04 9.21
N LYS A 220 -2.76 7.93 8.99
CA LYS A 220 -1.82 9.04 9.05
C LYS A 220 -1.22 9.31 7.67
N LYS A 221 -1.05 10.58 7.32
CA LYS A 221 -0.33 10.99 6.12
C LYS A 221 1.18 10.75 6.31
N ILE A 222 1.80 10.06 5.36
CA ILE A 222 3.21 9.67 5.40
C ILE A 222 4.04 10.29 4.28
N GLY A 223 3.37 10.86 3.28
CA GLY A 223 4.01 11.51 2.16
C GLY A 223 3.00 12.14 1.20
N THR A 224 3.54 12.72 0.15
CA THR A 224 2.82 13.29 -0.98
C THR A 224 3.38 12.75 -2.27
N TRP A 225 2.53 12.57 -3.27
CA TRP A 225 2.93 12.22 -4.62
C TRP A 225 2.39 13.25 -5.61
N ASN A 226 3.20 13.60 -6.60
CA ASN A 226 2.77 14.37 -7.75
C ASN A 226 3.37 13.77 -9.03
N SER A 227 2.82 14.14 -10.20
CA SER A 227 3.28 13.62 -11.49
C SER A 227 4.67 14.08 -11.90
N THR A 228 5.20 15.14 -11.28
CA THR A 228 6.43 15.83 -11.73
C THR A 228 7.65 15.48 -10.90
N GLU A 229 7.51 15.43 -9.58
CA GLU A 229 8.57 15.17 -8.60
C GLU A 229 8.50 13.74 -8.05
N GLY A 230 7.38 13.03 -8.27
CA GLY A 230 7.19 11.67 -7.80
C GLY A 230 6.79 11.62 -6.33
N VAL A 231 7.22 10.58 -5.62
CA VAL A 231 6.92 10.38 -4.19
C VAL A 231 7.88 11.20 -3.34
N ASN A 232 7.31 11.99 -2.42
CA ASN A 232 8.03 12.69 -1.37
C ASN A 232 7.50 12.26 -0.01
N PHE A 233 8.29 11.50 0.75
CA PHE A 233 7.93 11.06 2.08
C PHE A 233 8.22 12.17 3.10
N THR A 234 7.22 12.51 3.91
CA THR A 234 7.33 13.54 4.95
C THR A 234 7.88 13.00 6.27
N ARG A 235 8.08 11.68 6.37
CA ARG A 235 8.61 11.03 7.57
C ARG A 235 10.05 11.44 7.83
N THR A 236 10.32 11.87 9.06
CA THR A 236 11.70 12.01 9.52
C THR A 236 12.31 10.64 9.82
N TYR A 237 13.63 10.55 9.76
CA TYR A 237 14.34 9.32 10.14
C TYR A 237 14.02 8.88 11.58
N GLY A 238 13.89 9.84 12.51
CA GLY A 238 13.56 9.56 13.91
C GLY A 238 12.16 8.98 14.10
N GLU A 239 11.16 9.50 13.38
CA GLU A 239 9.80 8.96 13.42
C GLU A 239 9.74 7.55 12.81
N ALA A 240 10.41 7.33 11.67
CA ALA A 240 10.49 6.02 11.04
C ALA A 240 11.17 5.00 11.97
N TYR A 241 12.28 5.37 12.60
CA TYR A 241 12.97 4.52 13.56
C TYR A 241 12.09 4.17 14.77
N THR A 242 11.39 5.17 15.32
CA THR A 242 10.52 4.98 16.48
C THR A 242 9.37 4.01 16.14
N GLN A 243 8.75 4.16 14.96
CA GLN A 243 7.70 3.24 14.50
C GLN A 243 8.22 1.82 14.31
N ILE A 244 9.41 1.65 13.72
CA ILE A 244 10.04 0.33 13.59
C ILE A 244 10.23 -0.30 14.97
N VAL A 245 10.83 0.42 15.91
CA VAL A 245 11.03 -0.07 17.28
C VAL A 245 9.70 -0.41 17.95
N GLU A 246 8.69 0.45 17.89
CA GLU A 246 7.36 0.20 18.46
C GLU A 246 6.66 -1.02 17.83
N SER A 247 6.90 -1.28 16.55
CA SER A 247 6.32 -2.44 15.84
C SER A 247 7.01 -3.76 16.17
N LEU A 248 8.29 -3.71 16.55
CA LEU A 248 9.12 -4.89 16.85
C LEU A 248 9.18 -5.19 18.35
N GLN A 249 8.96 -4.20 19.20
CA GLN A 249 9.02 -4.34 20.64
C GLN A 249 8.09 -5.45 21.16
N ASN A 250 8.64 -6.30 22.02
CA ASN A 250 7.94 -7.44 22.64
C ASN A 250 7.42 -8.51 21.66
N LYS A 251 7.75 -8.45 20.36
CA LYS A 251 7.53 -9.57 19.45
C LYS A 251 8.59 -10.64 19.67
N THR A 252 8.22 -11.90 19.53
CA THR A 252 9.15 -13.03 19.66
C THR A 252 9.37 -13.66 18.29
N PHE A 253 10.57 -13.52 17.74
CA PHE A 253 10.94 -14.09 16.44
C PHE A 253 11.49 -15.51 16.58
N VAL A 254 11.04 -16.41 15.72
CA VAL A 254 11.64 -17.73 15.54
C VAL A 254 12.81 -17.60 14.57
N VAL A 255 14.02 -17.73 15.11
CA VAL A 255 15.26 -17.58 14.34
C VAL A 255 15.78 -18.97 13.98
N THR A 256 15.73 -19.31 12.68
CA THR A 256 16.32 -20.56 12.17
C THR A 256 17.82 -20.38 11.95
N THR A 257 18.59 -21.40 12.29
CA THR A 257 20.04 -21.41 12.14
C THR A 257 20.56 -22.84 11.92
N ILE A 258 21.83 -22.95 11.59
CA ILE A 258 22.54 -24.20 11.34
C ILE A 258 23.85 -24.20 12.12
N LEU A 259 24.28 -25.37 12.62
CA LEU A 259 25.57 -25.49 13.29
C LEU A 259 26.71 -25.31 12.28
N SER A 260 27.42 -24.20 12.38
CA SER A 260 28.57 -23.85 11.54
C SER A 260 29.56 -23.05 12.38
N SER A 261 30.78 -23.56 12.55
CA SER A 261 31.82 -22.85 13.29
C SER A 261 32.47 -21.77 12.40
N PRO A 262 32.67 -20.53 12.88
CA PRO A 262 32.45 -20.01 14.25
C PRO A 262 31.12 -19.24 14.44
N TYR A 263 30.16 -19.41 13.54
CA TYR A 263 28.92 -18.61 13.51
C TYR A 263 27.84 -19.07 14.49
N CYS A 264 27.63 -20.39 14.60
CA CYS A 264 26.69 -21.03 15.50
C CYS A 264 27.24 -22.38 15.95
N MET A 265 27.48 -22.51 17.24
CA MET A 265 28.08 -23.65 17.91
C MET A 265 27.28 -23.98 19.17
N LEU A 266 27.31 -25.24 19.60
CA LEU A 266 26.79 -25.61 20.90
C LEU A 266 27.81 -25.23 21.97
N LYS A 267 27.35 -24.59 23.05
CA LYS A 267 28.20 -24.28 24.20
C LYS A 267 28.66 -25.55 24.88
N ASP A 268 29.95 -25.61 25.19
CA ASP A 268 30.49 -26.64 26.09
C ASP A 268 30.20 -26.23 27.55
N SER A 269 29.26 -26.92 28.20
CA SER A 269 28.87 -26.65 29.58
C SER A 269 28.60 -27.94 30.33
N SER A 270 29.05 -27.99 31.59
CA SER A 270 28.72 -29.08 32.50
C SER A 270 27.25 -29.09 32.92
N GLU A 271 26.55 -27.97 32.77
CA GLU A 271 25.13 -27.85 33.07
C GLU A 271 24.29 -28.04 31.80
N LYS A 272 23.10 -28.65 31.95
CA LYS A 272 22.17 -28.80 30.84
C LYS A 272 21.51 -27.46 30.52
N LEU A 273 22.07 -26.74 29.55
CA LEU A 273 21.51 -25.50 29.03
C LEU A 273 20.23 -25.79 28.23
N THR A 274 19.27 -24.86 28.26
CA THR A 274 18.01 -24.97 27.51
C THR A 274 17.68 -23.67 26.78
N GLY A 275 16.90 -23.76 25.71
CA GLY A 275 16.54 -22.59 24.89
C GLY A 275 17.76 -21.96 24.22
N ASN A 276 17.79 -20.63 24.17
CA ASN A 276 18.85 -19.89 23.48
C ASN A 276 20.22 -20.02 24.13
N ALA A 277 20.28 -20.32 25.44
CA ALA A 277 21.53 -20.42 26.18
C ALA A 277 22.45 -21.53 25.66
N GLN A 278 21.91 -22.51 24.93
CA GLN A 278 22.65 -23.64 24.35
C GLN A 278 23.62 -23.25 23.25
N PHE A 279 23.47 -22.06 22.64
CA PHE A 279 24.21 -21.67 21.44
C PHE A 279 25.20 -20.54 21.73
N GLU A 280 26.33 -20.56 21.03
CA GLU A 280 27.33 -19.48 20.98
C GLU A 280 27.88 -19.32 19.56
N GLY A 281 28.51 -18.17 19.29
CA GLY A 281 29.15 -17.88 18.02
C GLY A 281 28.78 -16.51 17.48
N TYR A 282 29.45 -16.12 16.39
CA TYR A 282 29.32 -14.77 15.84
C TYR A 282 27.88 -14.41 15.44
N GLY A 283 27.15 -15.33 14.81
CA GLY A 283 25.75 -15.10 14.44
C GLY A 283 24.84 -14.98 15.66
N ILE A 284 25.13 -15.74 16.71
CA ILE A 284 24.37 -15.72 17.97
C ILE A 284 24.50 -14.35 18.66
N ASP A 285 25.73 -13.82 18.72
CA ASP A 285 26.00 -12.51 19.31
C ASP A 285 25.40 -11.38 18.45
N LEU A 286 25.43 -11.52 17.12
CA LEU A 286 24.87 -10.53 16.20
C LEU A 286 23.37 -10.34 16.41
N ILE A 287 22.57 -11.41 16.41
CA ILE A 287 21.11 -11.28 16.62
C ILE A 287 20.79 -10.81 18.04
N HIS A 288 21.62 -11.16 19.03
CA HIS A 288 21.48 -10.67 20.39
C HIS A 288 21.63 -9.14 20.46
N GLU A 289 22.64 -8.59 19.81
CA GLU A 289 22.87 -7.15 19.74
C GLU A 289 21.77 -6.42 18.97
N ILE A 290 21.30 -6.98 17.84
CA ILE A 290 20.16 -6.44 17.08
C ILE A 290 18.88 -6.44 17.94
N SER A 291 18.61 -7.53 18.66
CA SER A 291 17.49 -7.65 19.60
C SER A 291 17.56 -6.60 20.70
N ARG A 292 18.73 -6.32 21.26
CA ARG A 292 18.91 -5.30 22.29
C ARG A 292 18.62 -3.88 21.78
N ILE A 293 18.98 -3.59 20.54
CA ILE A 293 18.75 -2.28 19.90
C ILE A 293 17.26 -2.08 19.58
N LEU A 294 16.61 -3.11 19.03
CA LEU A 294 15.24 -3.02 18.52
C LEU A 294 14.16 -3.46 19.52
N GLY A 295 14.53 -4.11 20.63
CA GLY A 295 13.63 -4.49 21.71
C GLY A 295 12.74 -5.70 21.43
N PHE A 296 13.07 -6.53 20.44
CA PHE A 296 12.35 -7.79 20.19
C PHE A 296 12.96 -8.95 20.98
N ASN A 297 12.16 -9.96 21.25
CA ASN A 297 12.58 -11.26 21.77
C ASN A 297 12.80 -12.24 20.63
N TYR A 298 13.55 -13.31 20.87
CA TYR A 298 13.77 -14.34 19.86
C TYR A 298 13.98 -15.72 20.48
N THR A 299 13.73 -16.76 19.70
CA THR A 299 14.03 -18.14 20.05
C THR A 299 14.77 -18.83 18.92
N PHE A 300 15.89 -19.48 19.22
CA PHE A 300 16.61 -20.25 18.22
C PHE A 300 15.97 -21.60 17.93
N LYS A 301 16.00 -21.97 16.65
CA LYS A 301 15.64 -23.29 16.16
C LYS A 301 16.72 -23.76 15.19
N LEU A 302 17.25 -24.96 15.41
CA LEU A 302 18.11 -25.60 14.41
C LEU A 302 17.26 -26.11 13.25
N VAL A 303 17.71 -25.84 12.03
CA VAL A 303 17.07 -26.37 10.83
C VAL A 303 17.07 -27.91 10.89
N PRO A 304 15.89 -28.58 10.78
CA PRO A 304 15.79 -30.01 11.05
C PRO A 304 16.61 -30.92 10.13
N ASP A 305 16.77 -30.53 8.86
CA ASP A 305 17.47 -31.31 7.84
C ASP A 305 18.98 -30.99 7.75
N GLY A 306 19.46 -30.01 8.54
CA GLY A 306 20.85 -29.57 8.52
C GLY A 306 21.29 -28.94 7.21
N ARG A 307 20.38 -28.35 6.42
CA ARG A 307 20.69 -27.73 5.12
C ARG A 307 20.45 -26.23 5.11
N TYR A 308 21.29 -25.50 4.37
CA TYR A 308 21.10 -24.07 4.14
C TYR A 308 19.85 -23.77 3.29
N GLY A 309 19.61 -24.61 2.29
CA GLY A 309 18.50 -24.46 1.36
C GLY A 309 18.98 -24.38 -0.09
N SER A 310 18.48 -25.30 -0.90
CA SER A 310 18.75 -25.47 -2.32
C SER A 310 17.45 -25.71 -3.07
N LEU A 311 17.33 -25.13 -4.27
CA LEU A 311 16.16 -25.32 -5.12
C LEU A 311 16.27 -26.64 -5.87
N ASN A 312 15.31 -27.54 -5.66
CA ASN A 312 15.14 -28.70 -6.52
C ASN A 312 14.57 -28.23 -7.87
N ARG A 313 15.34 -28.40 -8.95
CA ARG A 313 14.97 -27.90 -10.28
C ARG A 313 13.81 -28.65 -10.93
N GLU A 314 13.57 -29.90 -10.51
CA GLU A 314 12.51 -30.76 -11.01
C GLU A 314 11.18 -30.45 -10.31
N THR A 315 11.18 -30.45 -8.98
CA THR A 315 9.95 -30.20 -8.19
C THR A 315 9.66 -28.71 -8.00
N LYS A 316 10.64 -27.83 -8.25
CA LYS A 316 10.60 -26.39 -7.95
C LYS A 316 10.43 -26.08 -6.45
N GLU A 317 10.78 -27.02 -5.58
CA GLU A 317 10.71 -26.82 -4.13
C GLU A 317 12.07 -26.50 -3.51
N TRP A 318 12.06 -25.64 -2.48
CA TRP A 318 13.19 -25.39 -1.61
C TRP A 318 13.26 -26.41 -0.46
N ASP A 319 14.48 -26.65 0.05
CA ASP A 319 14.75 -27.35 1.31
C ASP A 319 15.45 -26.42 2.33
N GLY A 320 15.86 -26.96 3.48
CA GLY A 320 16.66 -26.24 4.48
C GLY A 320 15.99 -25.01 5.08
N MET A 321 16.82 -24.07 5.53
CA MET A 321 16.37 -22.80 6.12
C MET A 321 15.53 -21.98 5.13
N MET A 322 15.86 -22.02 3.84
CA MET A 322 15.06 -21.36 2.79
C MET A 322 13.60 -21.84 2.80
N LYS A 323 13.37 -23.16 2.91
CA LYS A 323 12.01 -23.71 3.02
C LYS A 323 11.31 -23.26 4.31
N GLU A 324 12.04 -23.20 5.43
CA GLU A 324 11.45 -22.74 6.70
C GLU A 324 10.98 -21.29 6.64
N LEU A 325 11.71 -20.41 5.95
CA LEU A 325 11.29 -19.02 5.73
C LEU A 325 10.07 -18.92 4.82
N LEU A 326 10.08 -19.65 3.68
CA LEU A 326 8.97 -19.66 2.73
C LEU A 326 7.68 -20.24 3.34
N ASP A 327 7.80 -21.29 4.14
CA ASP A 327 6.69 -21.91 4.86
C ASP A 327 6.25 -21.12 6.11
N GLN A 328 6.90 -19.99 6.42
CA GLN A 328 6.68 -19.20 7.64
C GLN A 328 6.81 -20.04 8.94
N LYS A 329 7.70 -21.04 8.93
CA LYS A 329 8.08 -21.83 10.12
C LYS A 329 9.19 -21.16 10.92
N ALA A 330 9.90 -20.23 10.30
CA ALA A 330 10.88 -19.35 10.89
C ALA A 330 10.68 -17.95 10.31
N ASP A 331 10.97 -16.92 11.10
CA ASP A 331 10.79 -15.52 10.72
C ASP A 331 12.06 -14.93 10.11
N VAL A 332 13.20 -15.37 10.64
CA VAL A 332 14.53 -14.89 10.26
C VAL A 332 15.48 -16.07 10.21
N ALA A 333 16.37 -16.10 9.23
CA ALA A 333 17.49 -17.01 9.20
C ALA A 333 18.78 -16.25 9.54
N ILE A 334 19.54 -16.74 10.51
CA ILE A 334 20.88 -16.23 10.79
C ILE A 334 21.92 -17.35 10.66
N ALA A 335 22.77 -17.22 9.66
CA ALA A 335 23.82 -18.17 9.34
C ALA A 335 24.83 -17.51 8.38
N ASP A 336 25.91 -18.22 8.10
CA ASP A 336 26.84 -18.01 6.99
C ASP A 336 26.22 -18.35 5.63
N LEU A 337 25.04 -17.80 5.36
CA LEU A 337 24.27 -18.05 4.14
C LEU A 337 24.76 -17.15 3.00
N THR A 338 25.31 -17.75 1.94
CA THR A 338 25.68 -17.01 0.72
C THR A 338 24.45 -16.49 -0.02
N ILE A 339 24.48 -15.19 -0.36
CA ILE A 339 23.47 -14.56 -1.21
C ILE A 339 23.69 -15.00 -2.66
N THR A 340 22.67 -15.59 -3.28
CA THR A 340 22.70 -16.04 -4.69
C THR A 340 21.45 -15.58 -5.41
N TYR A 341 21.51 -15.44 -6.74
CA TYR A 341 20.38 -15.00 -7.56
C TYR A 341 19.11 -15.85 -7.38
N ASP A 342 19.26 -17.18 -7.24
CA ASP A 342 18.12 -18.08 -7.01
C ASP A 342 17.51 -17.83 -5.62
N ARG A 343 18.33 -17.55 -4.60
CA ARG A 343 17.84 -17.28 -3.23
C ARG A 343 17.21 -15.90 -3.12
N GLU A 344 17.79 -14.87 -3.73
CA GLU A 344 17.22 -13.51 -3.75
C GLU A 344 15.87 -13.48 -4.48
N GLN A 345 15.66 -14.34 -5.47
CA GLN A 345 14.33 -14.50 -6.08
C GLN A 345 13.31 -15.19 -5.18
N ALA A 346 13.74 -15.85 -4.10
CA ALA A 346 12.88 -16.61 -3.20
C ALA A 346 12.63 -15.87 -1.88
N VAL A 347 13.64 -15.25 -1.29
CA VAL A 347 13.54 -14.51 -0.02
C VAL A 347 14.30 -13.19 -0.10
N ASP A 348 13.93 -12.24 0.75
CA ASP A 348 14.63 -10.97 0.87
C ASP A 348 15.88 -11.11 1.75
N PHE A 349 16.93 -10.36 1.40
CA PHE A 349 18.18 -10.30 2.15
C PHE A 349 18.44 -8.89 2.67
N THR A 350 19.10 -8.81 3.83
CA THR A 350 19.72 -7.56 4.27
C THR A 350 20.96 -7.27 3.42
N MET A 351 21.54 -6.08 3.59
CA MET A 351 22.91 -5.86 3.13
C MET A 351 23.87 -6.88 3.79
N PRO A 352 24.88 -7.38 3.04
CA PRO A 352 25.84 -8.33 3.58
C PRO A 352 26.63 -7.67 4.71
N PHE A 353 26.75 -8.37 5.84
CA PHE A 353 27.51 -7.91 7.01
C PHE A 353 28.96 -8.40 7.01
N MET A 354 29.30 -9.39 6.18
CA MET A 354 30.67 -9.82 5.88
C MET A 354 30.81 -10.16 4.40
N ASN A 355 31.88 -9.65 3.80
CA ASN A 355 32.26 -10.00 2.44
C ASN A 355 33.36 -11.06 2.48
N LEU A 356 33.11 -12.22 1.87
CA LEU A 356 34.05 -13.33 1.80
C LEU A 356 34.15 -13.74 0.32
N GLY A 357 35.32 -13.50 -0.30
CA GLY A 357 35.58 -13.71 -1.73
C GLY A 357 36.10 -12.44 -2.40
N GLU A 358 37.12 -12.59 -3.26
CA GLU A 358 37.63 -11.52 -4.15
C GLU A 358 36.67 -11.21 -5.30
#